data_AF-A0A0R2LFZ4-F1
#
_entry.id   AF-A0A0R2LFZ4-F1
#
_cell.length_a   1.000
_cell.length_b   1.000
_cell.length_c   1.000
_cell.angle_alpha   90.00
_cell.angle_beta   90.00
_cell.angle_gamma   90.00
#
_symmetry.space_group_name_H-M   'P 1'
#
loop_
_entity.id
_entity.type
_entity.pdbx_description
1 polymer ?
#
loop_
_entity_poly.entity_id
_entity_poly.type
_entity_poly.pdbx_seq_one_letter_code
_entity_poly.pdbx_strand_id
1 'polypeptide(L)' 'MQPFPGFLGLAVGKAALRNLTKGLHDELQEQGVFVGTVTIYGEIKPETHFAPDNIAETFWQLNQDRNEWEIDYK' A
#
# COMPACT_ATOMS: atom_id res chain seq x y z
N MET A 1 -12.19 -0.91 3.24
CA MET A 1 -11.85 -0.63 4.65
C MET A 1 -13.00 0.09 5.33
N GLN A 2 -13.50 -0.39 6.48
CA GLN A 2 -14.37 0.41 7.34
C GLN A 2 -13.53 1.08 8.43
N PRO A 3 -13.73 2.37 8.72
CA PRO A 3 -12.97 3.06 9.75
C PRO A 3 -13.37 2.58 11.14
N PHE A 4 -12.37 2.31 11.99
CA PHE A 4 -12.62 2.10 13.42
C PHE A 4 -12.92 3.46 14.08
N PRO A 5 -13.97 3.57 14.92
CA PRO A 5 -14.40 4.84 15.51
C PRO A 5 -13.31 5.63 16.25
N GLY A 6 -12.32 4.96 16.83
CA GLY A 6 -11.18 5.60 17.51
C GLY A 6 -10.04 6.09 16.60
N PHE A 7 -10.10 5.80 15.29
CA PHE A 7 -9.01 6.01 14.35
C PHE A 7 -9.44 6.82 13.11
N LEU A 8 -10.47 7.66 13.22
CA LEU A 8 -11.01 8.42 12.10
C LEU A 8 -9.96 9.28 11.38
N GLY A 9 -9.13 10.03 12.12
CA GLY A 9 -8.06 10.83 11.52
C GLY A 9 -7.03 9.97 10.78
N LEU A 10 -6.67 8.81 11.33
CA LEU A 10 -5.78 7.84 10.68
C LEU A 10 -6.42 7.26 9.41
N ALA A 11 -7.71 6.94 9.45
CA ALA A 11 -8.43 6.41 8.29
C ALA A 11 -8.49 7.44 7.15
N VAL A 12 -8.76 8.71 7.46
CA VAL A 12 -8.71 9.81 6.48
C VAL A 12 -7.31 9.94 5.90
N GLY A 13 -6.26 9.92 6.72
CA GLY A 13 -4.87 9.97 6.25
C GLY A 13 -4.52 8.82 5.30
N LYS A 14 -4.91 7.59 5.63
CA LYS A 14 -4.71 6.42 4.76
C LYS A 14 -5.46 6.54 3.44
N ALA A 15 -6.72 6.99 3.46
CA ALA A 15 -7.50 7.20 2.24
C ALA A 15 -6.89 8.31 1.35
N ALA A 16 -6.42 9.40 1.95
CA ALA A 16 -5.74 10.48 1.23
C ALA A 16 -4.43 9.99 0.58
N LEU A 17 -3.59 9.24 1.32
CA LEU A 17 -2.34 8.69 0.79
C LEU A 17 -2.59 7.71 -0.36
N ARG A 18 -3.61 6.85 -0.25
CA ARG A 18 -4.01 5.93 -1.32
C ARG A 18 -4.41 6.69 -2.58
N ASN A 19 -5.25 7.72 -2.45
CA ASN A 19 -5.70 8.52 -3.58
C ASN A 19 -4.54 9.30 -4.24
N LEU A 20 -3.62 9.83 -3.43
CA LEU A 20 -2.40 10.49 -3.94
C LEU A 20 -1.53 9.52 -4.73
N THR A 21 -1.32 8.30 -4.20
CA THR A 21 -0.55 7.25 -4.87
C THR A 21 -1.15 6.90 -6.22
N LYS A 22 -2.48 6.74 -6.30
CA LYS A 22 -3.19 6.51 -7.57
C LYS A 22 -3.01 7.66 -8.55
N GLY A 23 -3.19 8.90 -8.11
CA GLY A 23 -2.99 10.06 -8.98
C GLY A 23 -1.57 10.13 -9.56
N LEU A 24 -0.55 9.93 -8.72
CA LEU A 24 0.84 9.93 -9.15
C LEU A 24 1.20 8.73 -10.03
N HIS A 25 0.62 7.55 -9.78
CA HIS A 25 0.78 6.40 -10.65
C HIS A 25 0.29 6.74 -12.06
N ASP A 26 -0.90 7.33 -12.16
CA ASP A 26 -1.49 7.67 -13.46
C ASP A 26 -0.73 8.78 -14.19
N GLU A 27 -0.26 9.81 -13.46
CA GLU A 27 0.46 10.97 -14.02
C GLU A 27 1.89 10.63 -14.47
N LEU A 28 2.58 9.74 -13.75
CA LEU A 28 4.02 9.51 -13.93
C LEU A 28 4.34 8.25 -14.74
N GLN A 29 3.34 7.40 -15.06
CA GLN A 29 3.55 6.17 -15.84
C GLN A 29 4.19 6.45 -17.21
N GLU A 30 3.76 7.51 -17.91
CA GLU A 30 4.30 7.88 -19.23
C GLU A 30 5.75 8.37 -19.15
N GLN A 31 6.20 8.78 -17.96
CA GLN A 31 7.57 9.21 -17.68
C GLN A 31 8.45 8.03 -17.22
N GLY A 32 7.91 6.81 -17.21
CA GLY A 32 8.63 5.60 -16.79
C GLY A 32 8.81 5.48 -15.28
N VAL A 33 8.10 6.29 -14.48
CA VAL A 33 8.15 6.24 -13.02
C VAL A 33 6.96 5.45 -12.50
N PHE A 34 7.24 4.36 -11.80
CA PHE A 34 6.21 3.55 -11.15
C PHE A 34 5.96 4.03 -9.73
N VAL A 35 4.70 4.35 -9.42
CA VAL A 35 4.24 4.67 -8.08
C VAL A 35 3.24 3.61 -7.65
N GLY A 36 3.44 3.02 -6.48
CA GLY A 36 2.54 1.99 -5.97
C GLY A 36 2.55 1.91 -4.44
N THR A 37 1.55 1.24 -3.88
CA THR A 37 1.36 1.10 -2.43
C THR A 37 1.02 -0.33 -2.04
N VAL A 38 1.50 -0.76 -0.87
CA VAL A 38 1.08 -2.00 -0.20
C VAL A 38 0.33 -1.62 1.07
N THR A 39 -0.95 -1.95 1.13
CA THR A 39 -1.82 -1.64 2.27
C THR A 39 -1.94 -2.88 3.16
N ILE A 40 -1.47 -2.77 4.40
CA ILE A 40 -1.47 -3.87 5.38
C ILE A 40 -2.77 -3.87 6.20
N TYR A 41 -3.45 -5.01 6.28
CA TYR A 41 -4.72 -5.21 6.99
C TYR A 41 -4.55 -5.91 8.36
N GLY A 42 -3.43 -5.68 9.04
CA GLY A 42 -3.20 -6.22 10.38
C GLY A 42 -2.04 -5.55 11.11
N GLU A 43 -1.68 -6.15 12.25
CA GLU A 43 -0.56 -5.68 13.08
C GLU A 43 0.76 -6.19 12.51
N ILE A 44 1.72 -5.28 12.30
CA ILE A 44 3.06 -5.63 11.84
C ILE A 44 3.84 -6.21 13.03
N LYS A 45 4.15 -7.49 12.97
CA LYS A 45 4.80 -8.21 14.08
C LYS A 45 5.71 -9.33 13.55
N PRO A 46 6.93 -9.50 14.10
CA PRO A 46 7.79 -10.62 13.76
C PRO A 46 7.08 -11.98 13.94
N GLU A 47 7.49 -12.97 13.15
CA GLU A 47 6.96 -14.34 13.21
C GLU A 47 5.43 -14.45 12.96
N THR A 48 4.86 -13.48 12.24
CA THR A 48 3.45 -13.50 11.80
C THR A 48 3.35 -13.41 10.27
N HIS A 49 2.13 -13.53 9.72
CA HIS A 49 1.89 -13.24 8.30
C HIS A 49 2.38 -11.84 7.92
N PHE A 50 2.13 -10.85 8.80
CA PHE A 50 2.59 -9.47 8.66
C PHE A 50 4.00 -9.23 9.21
N ALA A 51 4.86 -10.25 9.18
CA ALA A 51 6.27 -10.07 9.48
C ALA A 51 6.90 -9.09 8.49
N PRO A 52 7.83 -8.21 8.94
CA PRO A 52 8.48 -7.23 8.07
C PRO A 52 9.11 -7.83 6.80
N ASP A 53 9.69 -9.03 6.90
CA ASP A 53 10.30 -9.72 5.76
C ASP A 53 9.28 -10.09 4.68
N ASN A 54 8.09 -10.56 5.06
CA ASN A 54 7.02 -10.89 4.12
C ASN A 54 6.45 -9.62 3.45
N ILE A 55 6.36 -8.52 4.20
CA ILE A 55 5.93 -7.22 3.67
C ILE A 55 6.96 -6.70 2.67
N ALA A 56 8.25 -6.83 2.97
CA ALA A 56 9.33 -6.43 2.07
C ALA A 56 9.27 -7.19 0.74
N GLU A 57 9.02 -8.51 0.79
CA GLU A 57 8.82 -9.31 -0.43
C GLU A 57 7.61 -8.84 -1.24
N THR A 58 6.52 -8.45 -0.55
CA THR A 58 5.33 -7.91 -1.23
C THR A 58 5.63 -6.59 -1.95
N PHE A 59 6.42 -5.70 -1.34
CA PHE A 59 6.91 -4.48 -2.01
C PHE A 59 7.82 -4.81 -3.20
N TRP A 60 8.69 -5.80 -3.04
CA TRP A 60 9.58 -6.24 -4.12
C TRP A 60 8.81 -6.77 -5.31
N GLN A 61 7.82 -7.64 -5.07
CA GLN A 61 6.91 -8.15 -6.10
C GLN A 61 6.19 -7.01 -6.82
N LEU A 62 5.61 -6.04 -6.08
CA LEU A 62 4.93 -4.90 -6.68
C LEU A 62 5.84 -4.10 -7.62
N ASN A 63 7.09 -3.87 -7.21
CA ASN A 63 8.08 -3.16 -8.03
C ASN A 63 8.55 -3.96 -9.25
N GLN A 64 8.57 -5.28 -9.19
CA GLN A 64 8.98 -6.12 -10.32
C GLN A 64 7.85 -6.30 -11.34
N ASP A 65 6.65 -6.60 -10.86
CA ASP A 65 5.50 -6.90 -11.71
C ASP A 65 4.94 -5.64 -12.37
N ARG A 66 4.75 -4.56 -11.59
CA ARG A 66 4.19 -3.26 -12.04
C ARG A 66 2.87 -3.33 -12.82
N ASN A 67 2.17 -4.46 -12.76
CA ASN A 67 0.90 -4.69 -13.46
C ASN A 67 -0.29 -4.05 -12.72
N GLU A 68 -0.13 -3.84 -11.41
CA GLU A 68 -1.07 -3.18 -10.52
C GLU A 68 -0.31 -2.10 -9.74
N TRP A 69 -1.02 -1.06 -9.29
CA TRP A 69 -0.43 0.02 -8.49
C TRP A 69 -0.69 -0.16 -6.97
N GLU A 70 -1.61 -1.05 -6.61
CA GLU A 70 -2.02 -1.30 -5.22
C GLU A 70 -2.02 -2.79 -4.93
N ILE A 71 -1.48 -3.17 -3.77
CA ILE A 71 -1.68 -4.48 -3.16
C ILE A 71 -2.39 -4.30 -1.83
N ASP A 72 -3.55 -4.93 -1.69
CA ASP A 72 -4.18 -5.13 -0.39
C ASP A 72 -3.61 -6.42 0.25
N TYR A 73 -2.71 -6.27 1.22
CA TYR A 73 -2.08 -7.38 1.93
C TYR A 73 -2.89 -7.76 3.17
N LYS A 74 -3.59 -8.90 3.09
CA LYS A 74 -4.62 -9.35 4.03
C LYS A 74 -4.27 -10.64 4.73
#